data_AF-A0A644XSX5-F1
#
_entry.id   AF-A0A644XSX5-F1
#
_cell.length_a   1.000
_cell.length_b   1.000
_cell.length_c   1.000
_cell.angle_alpha   90.00
_cell.angle_beta   90.00
_cell.angle_gamma   90.00
#
_symmetry.space_group_name_H-M   'P 1'
#
loop_
_entity.id
_entity.type
_entity.pdbx_description
1 polymer ?
#
loop_
_entity_poly.entity_id
_entity_poly.type
_entity_poly.pdbx_seq_one_letter_code
_entity_poly.pdbx_strand_id
1 'polypeptide(L)'
;MKKWYDEEYKFEIEVTGFLRSDHTERYCRNGEEIGDKYTCTYGCPINAEGQGICSKVMMIMFPIMEAVRSGGDLENIGGSAKYSKDIVCPDGCVIFRLKAEKLGNENFYKGKFFD
;
A
#
# COMPACT_ATOMS: atom_id res chain seq x y z
N MET A 1 -6.94 0.30 -18.90
CA MET A 1 -7.19 -1.17 -18.86
C MET A 1 -8.62 -1.42 -18.44
N LYS A 2 -9.27 -2.45 -18.99
CA LYS A 2 -10.59 -2.87 -18.53
C LYS A 2 -10.44 -3.63 -17.19
N LYS A 3 -11.19 -3.21 -16.17
CA LYS A 3 -11.24 -3.88 -14.86
C LYS A 3 -12.34 -4.92 -14.91
N TRP A 4 -11.96 -6.18 -15.05
CA TRP A 4 -12.90 -7.29 -15.23
C TRP A 4 -13.38 -7.90 -13.92
N TYR A 5 -12.62 -7.73 -12.85
CA TYR A 5 -12.87 -8.35 -11.56
C TYR A 5 -12.85 -7.30 -10.46
N ASP A 6 -13.76 -7.48 -9.51
CA ASP A 6 -13.80 -6.71 -8.28
C ASP A 6 -12.92 -7.39 -7.22
N GLU A 7 -11.96 -6.65 -6.69
CA GLU A 7 -10.98 -7.17 -5.75
C GLU A 7 -11.56 -7.30 -4.33
N GLU A 8 -11.07 -8.27 -3.55
CA GLU A 8 -11.50 -8.48 -2.16
C GLU A 8 -11.11 -7.31 -1.24
N TYR A 9 -10.01 -6.62 -1.56
CA TYR A 9 -9.46 -5.53 -0.75
C TYR A 9 -9.15 -4.28 -1.55
N LYS A 10 -9.33 -3.13 -0.90
CA LYS A 10 -8.71 -1.86 -1.26
C LYS A 10 -7.57 -1.58 -0.29
N PHE A 11 -6.49 -1.02 -0.81
CA PHE A 11 -5.37 -0.53 -0.02
C PHE A 11 -5.32 0.98 -0.09
N GLU A 12 -5.17 1.61 1.06
CA GLU A 12 -4.86 3.02 1.22
C GLU A 12 -3.45 3.15 1.80
N ILE A 13 -2.64 4.01 1.19
CA ILE A 13 -1.29 4.30 1.64
C ILE A 13 -1.22 5.80 1.89
N GLU A 14 -0.84 6.18 3.10
CA GLU A 14 -0.69 7.58 3.51
C GLU A 14 0.75 7.85 3.94
N VAL A 15 1.34 8.94 3.48
CA VAL A 15 2.62 9.41 4.02
C VAL A 15 2.37 10.05 5.38
N THR A 16 2.99 9.51 6.42
CA THR A 16 2.75 9.93 7.80
C THR A 16 3.91 10.68 8.42
N GLY A 17 5.08 10.64 7.79
CA GLY A 17 6.26 11.32 8.29
C GLY A 17 7.52 11.01 7.50
N PHE A 18 8.62 11.54 8.00
CA PHE A 18 9.97 11.29 7.51
C PHE A 18 10.80 10.68 8.64
N LEU A 19 11.72 9.77 8.30
CA LEU A 19 12.50 9.05 9.30
C LEU A 19 13.58 9.92 9.96
N ARG A 20 14.22 10.81 9.19
CA ARG A 20 15.42 11.56 9.60
C ARG A 20 15.42 13.02 9.11
N SER A 21 14.26 13.52 8.72
CA SER A 21 14.07 14.89 8.22
C SER A 21 12.72 15.43 8.73
N ASP A 22 12.49 16.72 8.57
CA ASP A 22 11.21 17.41 8.76
C ASP A 22 10.63 17.94 7.43
N HIS A 23 11.36 17.78 6.31
CA HIS A 23 10.97 18.24 4.98
C HIS A 23 11.32 17.22 3.87
N THR A 24 10.66 17.38 2.72
CA THR A 24 10.85 16.51 1.53
C THR A 24 11.92 17.00 0.55
N GLU A 25 12.08 18.32 0.39
CA GLU A 25 12.98 18.91 -0.61
C GLU A 25 14.40 18.38 -0.42
N ARG A 26 15.03 17.89 -1.50
CA ARG A 26 16.40 17.30 -1.48
C ARG A 26 16.55 16.07 -0.58
N TYR A 27 15.45 15.51 -0.07
CA TYR A 27 15.45 14.35 0.82
C TYR A 27 14.74 13.14 0.20
N CYS A 28 13.56 13.34 -0.38
CA CYS A 28 12.85 12.30 -1.14
C CYS A 28 12.88 12.61 -2.64
N ARG A 29 13.48 11.73 -3.45
CA ARG A 29 13.53 11.93 -4.91
C ARG A 29 12.17 11.85 -5.60
N ASN A 30 11.20 11.18 -4.97
CA ASN A 30 9.82 11.12 -5.46
C ASN A 30 8.99 12.31 -4.98
N GLY A 31 9.52 13.15 -4.09
CA GLY A 31 8.83 14.35 -3.60
C GLY A 31 7.66 14.09 -2.66
N GLU A 32 7.56 12.90 -2.04
CA GLU A 32 6.48 12.53 -1.12
C GLU A 32 6.36 13.55 0.04
N GLU A 33 5.15 14.01 0.32
CA GLU A 33 4.81 14.95 1.40
C GLU A 33 3.88 14.30 2.43
N ILE A 34 3.94 14.76 3.68
CA ILE A 34 3.05 14.27 4.74
C ILE A 34 1.61 14.58 4.36
N GLY A 35 0.76 13.56 4.37
CA GLY A 35 -0.64 13.64 3.94
C GLY A 35 -0.87 13.18 2.50
N ASP A 36 0.17 12.91 1.72
CA ASP A 36 0.02 12.27 0.40
C ASP A 36 -0.67 10.92 0.55
N LYS A 37 -1.66 10.69 -0.32
CA LYS A 37 -2.49 9.48 -0.31
C LYS A 37 -2.49 8.78 -1.64
N TYR A 38 -2.30 7.48 -1.58
CA TYR A 38 -2.37 6.58 -2.71
C TYR A 38 -3.40 5.50 -2.43
N THR A 39 -4.07 5.06 -3.48
CA THR A 39 -4.99 3.92 -3.38
C THR A 39 -4.75 2.93 -4.50
N CYS A 40 -4.99 1.66 -4.20
CA CYS A 40 -5.14 0.63 -5.22
C CYS A 40 -6.04 -0.50 -4.73
N THR A 41 -6.38 -1.38 -5.66
CA THR A 41 -6.97 -2.68 -5.37
C THR A 41 -5.96 -3.77 -5.74
N TYR A 42 -5.68 -3.95 -7.04
CA TYR A 42 -4.68 -4.90 -7.57
C TYR A 42 -3.42 -4.24 -8.15
N GLY A 43 -3.59 -3.13 -8.87
CA GLY A 43 -2.48 -2.43 -9.52
C GLY A 43 -1.57 -1.70 -8.52
N CYS A 44 -0.52 -1.06 -9.03
CA CYS A 44 0.30 -0.18 -8.21
C CYS A 44 -0.54 1.00 -7.66
N PRO A 45 -0.30 1.44 -6.41
CA PRO A 45 -0.95 2.60 -5.83
C PRO A 45 -0.72 3.87 -6.65
N ILE A 46 -1.80 4.62 -6.88
CA ILE A 46 -1.78 5.94 -7.50
C ILE A 46 -2.48 6.96 -6.60
N ASN A 47 -2.03 8.22 -6.66
CA ASN A 47 -2.71 9.32 -5.99
C ASN A 47 -3.88 9.85 -6.84
N ALA A 48 -4.58 10.87 -6.33
CA ALA A 48 -5.73 11.48 -7.01
C ALA A 48 -5.37 12.13 -8.37
N GLU A 49 -4.10 12.48 -8.58
CA GLU A 49 -3.56 13.04 -9.82
C GLU A 49 -3.09 11.97 -10.80
N GLY A 50 -3.20 10.68 -10.43
CA GLY A 50 -2.76 9.56 -11.26
C GLY A 50 -1.25 9.30 -11.21
N GLN A 51 -0.52 9.93 -10.29
CA GLN A 51 0.90 9.67 -10.09
C GLN A 51 1.09 8.41 -9.24
N GLY A 52 2.02 7.55 -9.65
CA GLY A 52 2.31 6.31 -8.96
C GLY A 52 3.25 6.51 -7.76
N ILE A 53 3.04 5.69 -6.73
CA ILE A 53 3.97 5.63 -5.59
C ILE A 53 5.37 5.16 -6.04
N CYS A 54 6.40 5.56 -5.30
CA CYS A 54 7.77 5.16 -5.58
C CYS A 54 7.94 3.64 -5.77
N SER A 55 8.53 3.22 -6.88
CA SER A 55 8.72 1.79 -7.19
C SER A 55 9.56 1.03 -6.15
N LYS A 56 10.47 1.73 -5.44
CA LYS A 56 11.28 1.10 -4.39
C LYS A 56 10.43 0.64 -3.21
N VAL A 57 9.47 1.45 -2.75
CA VAL A 57 8.64 1.07 -1.58
C VAL A 57 7.73 -0.11 -1.92
N MET A 58 7.37 -0.28 -3.19
CA MET A 58 6.61 -1.45 -3.64
C MET A 58 7.32 -2.78 -3.40
N MET A 59 8.66 -2.83 -3.34
CA MET A 59 9.38 -4.07 -2.97
C MET A 59 9.03 -4.56 -1.56
N ILE A 60 8.62 -3.65 -0.67
CA ILE A 60 8.19 -3.96 0.69
C ILE A 60 6.67 -4.07 0.77
N MET A 61 5.94 -3.17 0.11
CA MET A 61 4.48 -3.13 0.19
C MET A 61 3.81 -4.31 -0.52
N PHE A 62 4.34 -4.77 -1.65
CA PHE A 62 3.76 -5.89 -2.39
C PHE A 62 3.59 -7.15 -1.53
N PRO A 63 4.63 -7.70 -0.87
CA PRO A 63 4.45 -8.88 -0.02
C PRO A 63 3.53 -8.64 1.19
N ILE A 64 3.44 -7.41 1.71
CA ILE A 64 2.50 -7.06 2.79
C ILE A 64 1.05 -7.11 2.27
N MET A 65 0.79 -6.58 1.08
CA MET A 65 -0.52 -6.65 0.45
C MET A 65 -0.92 -8.10 0.14
N GLU A 66 0.02 -8.92 -0.33
CA GLU A 66 -0.21 -10.36 -0.56
C GLU A 66 -0.50 -11.12 0.74
N ALA A 67 0.12 -10.74 1.86
CA ALA A 67 -0.20 -11.31 3.16
C ALA A 67 -1.66 -11.05 3.55
N VAL A 68 -2.18 -9.84 3.31
CA VAL A 68 -3.60 -9.52 3.52
C VAL A 68 -4.50 -10.34 2.58
N ARG A 69 -4.17 -10.39 1.28
CA ARG A 69 -4.95 -11.16 0.28
C ARG A 69 -4.98 -12.66 0.57
N SER A 70 -3.96 -13.16 1.27
CA SER A 70 -3.90 -14.55 1.75
C SER A 70 -4.73 -14.81 3.01
N GLY A 71 -5.46 -13.81 3.52
CA GLY A 71 -6.24 -13.89 4.75
C GLY A 71 -5.40 -13.73 6.02
N GLY A 72 -4.19 -13.19 5.89
CA GLY A 72 -3.27 -12.98 6.99
C GLY A 72 -3.65 -11.83 7.93
N ASP A 73 -2.86 -11.69 8.98
CA ASP A 73 -2.95 -10.66 10.00
C ASP A 73 -1.62 -9.91 10.07
N LEU A 74 -1.65 -8.60 9.81
CA LEU A 74 -0.44 -7.78 9.73
C LEU A 74 0.24 -7.60 11.08
N GLU A 75 -0.43 -7.82 12.22
CA GLU A 75 0.19 -7.80 13.55
C GLU A 75 1.30 -8.85 13.66
N ASN A 76 1.15 -9.99 12.97
CA ASN A 76 2.17 -11.06 12.92
C ASN A 76 3.48 -10.64 12.25
N ILE A 77 3.47 -9.53 11.50
CA ILE A 77 4.67 -8.95 10.88
C ILE A 77 4.96 -7.54 11.42
N GLY A 78 4.44 -7.20 12.60
CA GLY A 78 4.65 -5.90 13.26
C GLY A 78 3.79 -4.77 12.69
N GLY A 79 2.57 -5.08 12.27
CA GLY A 79 1.51 -4.09 12.01
C GLY A 79 0.97 -3.51 13.31
N SER A 80 0.36 -2.32 13.22
CA SER A 80 -0.31 -1.65 14.35
C SER A 80 -1.73 -2.15 14.59
N ALA A 81 -2.28 -2.87 13.61
CA ALA A 81 -3.54 -3.60 13.70
C ALA A 81 -3.56 -4.66 12.60
N LYS A 82 -4.52 -5.58 12.69
CA LYS A 82 -4.72 -6.65 11.69
C LYS A 82 -4.57 -6.25 10.23
N TYR A 83 -5.03 -5.06 9.85
CA TYR A 83 -4.95 -4.56 8.47
C TYR A 83 -4.23 -3.21 8.36
N SER A 84 -3.34 -2.88 9.31
CA SER A 84 -2.59 -1.61 9.30
C SER A 84 -1.12 -1.84 9.63
N LYS A 85 -0.22 -1.24 8.84
CA LYS A 85 1.23 -1.33 9.08
C LYS A 85 1.98 -0.09 8.60
N ASP A 86 2.88 0.40 9.43
CA ASP A 86 3.81 1.48 9.07
C ASP A 86 5.07 0.88 8.43
N ILE A 87 5.54 1.53 7.37
CA ILE A 87 6.59 1.07 6.47
C ILE A 87 7.55 2.22 6.19
N VAL A 88 8.82 2.01 6.44
CA VAL A 88 9.88 2.93 6.00
C VAL A 88 10.31 2.53 4.59
N CYS A 89 10.44 3.50 3.69
CA CYS A 89 10.91 3.20 2.34
C CYS A 89 12.36 2.67 2.33
N PRO A 90 12.79 1.92 1.31
CA PRO A 90 14.14 1.35 1.26
C PRO A 90 15.27 2.39 1.31
N ASP A 91 15.00 3.63 0.90
CA ASP A 91 15.98 4.72 0.97
C ASP A 91 16.09 5.32 2.40
N GLY A 92 15.24 4.87 3.34
CA GLY A 92 15.23 5.37 4.72
C GLY A 92 14.68 6.79 4.86
N CYS A 93 13.96 7.29 3.86
CA CYS A 93 13.49 8.66 3.82
C CYS A 93 12.11 8.82 4.48
N VAL A 94 11.10 8.17 3.89
CA VAL A 94 9.67 8.44 4.11
C VAL A 94 9.02 7.29 4.87
N ILE A 95 8.11 7.62 5.78
CA ILE A 95 7.28 6.68 6.54
C ILE A 95 5.88 6.67 5.94
N PHE A 96 5.47 5.51 5.45
CA PHE A 96 4.15 5.27 4.89
C PHE A 96 3.32 4.43 5.86
N ARG A 97 2.04 4.74 5.98
CA ARG A 97 1.05 3.88 6.63
C ARG A 97 0.22 3.20 5.57
N LEU A 98 0.28 1.87 5.53
CA LEU A 98 -0.60 1.05 4.70
C LEU A 98 -1.79 0.60 5.53
N LYS A 99 -2.99 0.75 4.98
CA LYS A 99 -4.24 0.18 5.50
C LYS A 99 -4.92 -0.65 4.43
N ALA A 100 -5.45 -1.80 4.81
CA ALA A 100 -6.31 -2.60 3.95
C ALA A 100 -7.76 -2.56 4.43
N GLU A 101 -8.67 -2.39 3.48
CA GLU A 101 -10.11 -2.35 3.68
C GLU A 101 -10.74 -3.49 2.90
N LYS A 102 -11.57 -4.30 3.58
CA LYS A 102 -12.29 -5.40 2.94
C LYS A 102 -13.51 -4.84 2.20
N LEU A 103 -13.63 -5.17 0.92
CA LEU A 103 -14.70 -4.66 0.05
C LEU A 103 -15.93 -5.58 -0.01
N GLY A 104 -15.85 -6.77 0.59
CA GLY A 104 -16.94 -7.74 0.60
C GLY A 104 -17.05 -8.61 -0.66
N ASN A 105 -16.17 -8.41 -1.64
CA ASN A 105 -16.09 -9.24 -2.83
C ASN A 105 -15.49 -10.62 -2.52
N GLU A 106 -15.78 -11.59 -3.39
CA GLU A 106 -15.23 -12.93 -3.28
C GLU A 106 -13.73 -12.94 -3.61
N ASN A 107 -12.98 -13.78 -2.91
CA ASN A 107 -11.56 -13.95 -3.19
C ASN A 107 -11.36 -14.60 -4.57
N PHE A 108 -10.48 -14.03 -5.41
CA PHE A 108 -10.26 -14.44 -6.80
C PHE A 108 -10.03 -15.96 -6.96
N TYR A 109 -9.15 -16.54 -6.14
CA TYR A 109 -8.79 -17.96 -6.24
C TYR A 109 -9.88 -18.86 -5.64
N LYS A 110 -10.51 -18.45 -4.54
CA LYS A 110 -11.57 -19.25 -3.89
C LYS A 110 -12.87 -19.25 -4.69
N GLY A 111 -13.19 -18.13 -5.34
CA GLY A 111 -14.30 -18.00 -6.28
C GLY A 111 -14.04 -18.66 -7.64
N LYS A 112 -12.82 -19.22 -7.85
CA LYS A 112 -12.42 -19.93 -9.07
C LYS A 112 -12.55 -19.09 -10.34
N PHE A 113 -12.18 -17.81 -10.30
CA PHE A 113 -12.36 -16.90 -11.43
C PHE A 113 -11.41 -17.14 -12.64
N PHE A 114 -10.53 -18.15 -12.56
CA PHE A 114 -9.72 -18.65 -13.68
C PHE A 114 -10.43 -19.73 -14.51
N ASP A 115 -11.44 -20.39 -13.95
CA ASP A 115 -12.17 -21.50 -14.58
C ASP A 115 -13.24 -20.97 -15.56
#